data_AF-A0A016WAD3-F1
#
_entry.id   AF-A0A016WAD3-F1
#
_cell.length_a   1.000
_cell.length_b   1.000
_cell.length_c   1.000
_cell.angle_alpha   90.00
_cell.angle_beta   90.00
_cell.angle_gamma   90.00
#
_symmetry.space_group_name_H-M   'P 1'
#
loop_
_entity.id
_entity.type
_entity.pdbx_description
1 polymer ?
#
loop_
_entity_poly.entity_id
_entity_poly.type
_entity_poly.pdbx_seq_one_letter_code
_entity_poly.pdbx_strand_id
1 'polypeptide(L)'
;MACERLLPDHVWREIECGSRQICDTIRSKAKSELSAKYDRLLDTVRENHPDKGKDLPNIHRSNDARIVNDTEISRVTVIGDVHLSSHALSFLSLGPSFAPSQSINALTCRKVLGGLQRLRDMLRNKARRESAPQSSVADTRRLLPTVPFPRSFYKEPEPFLAADIKFRVLCAGILEVLNRFKRFHQSNLSREHWQGFKEVRNLIADNSIRLSVSDKGGEFVVLPQTLD
;
A
#
# COMPACT_ATOMS: atom_id res chain seq x y z
N MET A 1 25.79 -0.51 -27.88
CA MET A 1 26.90 -1.20 -28.57
C MET A 1 26.90 -1.05 -30.10
N ALA A 2 25.81 -0.65 -30.78
CA ALA A 2 25.82 -0.55 -32.25
C ALA A 2 26.35 0.79 -32.82
N CYS A 3 26.14 1.93 -32.14
CA CYS A 3 26.50 3.25 -32.66
C CYS A 3 27.98 3.65 -32.46
N GLU A 4 28.65 3.06 -31.47
CA GLU A 4 30.07 3.33 -31.15
C GLU A 4 31.01 2.95 -32.31
N ARG A 5 30.66 1.94 -33.10
CA ARG A 5 31.47 1.47 -34.25
C ARG A 5 31.34 2.35 -35.50
N LEU A 6 30.38 3.27 -35.52
CA LEU A 6 30.04 4.10 -36.69
C LEU A 6 30.53 5.55 -36.55
N LEU A 7 31.07 5.92 -35.39
CA LEU A 7 31.52 7.28 -35.08
C LEU A 7 32.99 7.27 -34.68
N PRO A 8 33.79 8.28 -35.06
CA PRO A 8 35.14 8.45 -34.57
C PRO A 8 35.19 8.55 -33.04
N ASP A 9 36.21 7.95 -32.41
CA ASP A 9 36.34 7.84 -30.94
C ASP A 9 36.22 9.16 -30.17
N HIS A 10 36.65 10.28 -30.78
CA HIS A 10 36.56 11.60 -30.16
C HIS A 10 35.11 12.10 -30.09
N VAL A 11 34.31 11.88 -31.14
CA VAL A 11 32.89 12.27 -31.19
C VAL A 11 32.08 11.42 -30.22
N TRP A 12 32.37 10.12 -30.14
CA TRP A 12 31.71 9.23 -29.19
C TRP A 12 31.99 9.64 -27.74
N ARG A 13 33.25 9.93 -27.41
CA ARG A 13 33.62 10.43 -26.07
C ARG A 13 32.97 11.76 -25.72
N GLU A 14 32.84 12.67 -26.70
CA GLU A 14 32.16 13.96 -26.49
C GLU A 14 30.67 13.77 -26.20
N ILE A 15 30.00 12.90 -26.96
CA ILE A 15 28.58 12.55 -26.75
C ILE A 15 28.37 11.85 -25.39
N GLU A 16 29.24 10.91 -25.04
CA GLU A 16 29.18 10.21 -23.76
C GLU A 16 29.39 11.17 -22.59
N CYS A 17 30.39 12.05 -22.68
CA CYS A 17 30.69 13.04 -21.66
C CYS A 17 29.52 14.03 -21.49
N GLY A 18 28.96 14.54 -22.59
CA GLY A 18 27.78 15.41 -22.57
C GLY A 18 26.56 14.71 -21.98
N SER A 19 26.32 13.44 -22.36
CA SER A 19 25.22 12.64 -21.83
C SER A 19 25.37 12.38 -20.33
N ARG A 20 26.61 12.16 -19.86
CA ARG A 20 26.93 11.99 -18.44
C ARG A 20 26.68 13.26 -17.65
N GLN A 21 27.13 14.42 -18.15
CA GLN A 21 26.88 15.72 -17.53
C GLN A 21 25.39 16.05 -17.42
N ILE A 22 24.60 15.77 -18.48
CA ILE A 22 23.15 15.96 -18.46
C ILE A 22 22.51 15.05 -17.40
N CYS A 23 22.87 13.77 -17.38
CA CYS A 23 22.38 12.82 -16.38
C CYS A 23 22.73 13.25 -14.96
N ASP A 24 23.95 13.73 -14.73
CA ASP A 24 24.41 14.19 -13.42
C ASP A 24 23.66 15.46 -12.99
N THR A 25 23.39 16.38 -13.92
CA THR A 25 22.58 17.58 -13.67
C THR A 25 21.14 17.22 -13.29
N ILE A 26 20.51 16.31 -14.03
CA ILE A 26 19.15 15.83 -13.72
C ILE A 26 19.13 15.13 -12.35
N ARG A 27 20.11 14.26 -12.08
CA ARG A 27 20.22 13.54 -10.80
C ARG A 27 20.42 14.50 -9.63
N SER A 28 21.28 15.50 -9.80
CA SER A 28 21.55 16.54 -8.79
C SER A 28 20.30 17.37 -8.49
N LYS A 29 19.59 17.83 -9.55
CA LYS A 29 18.34 18.58 -9.41
C LYS A 29 17.25 17.78 -8.70
N ALA A 30 17.03 16.54 -9.13
CA ALA A 30 16.03 15.66 -8.50
C ALA A 30 16.38 15.37 -7.03
N LYS A 31 17.66 15.15 -6.71
CA LYS A 31 18.13 14.98 -5.33
C LYS A 31 17.84 16.23 -4.51
N SER A 32 18.17 17.42 -5.02
CA SER A 32 17.92 18.70 -4.33
C SER A 32 16.43 18.93 -4.08
N GLU A 33 15.56 18.66 -5.05
CA GLU A 33 14.11 18.81 -4.91
C GLU A 33 13.54 17.84 -3.87
N LEU A 34 13.99 16.58 -3.88
CA LEU A 34 13.56 15.58 -2.90
C LEU A 34 14.07 15.89 -1.49
N SER A 35 15.32 16.31 -1.34
CA SER A 35 15.87 16.77 -0.06
C SER A 35 15.08 17.96 0.48
N ALA A 36 14.85 18.99 -0.34
CA ALA A 36 14.05 20.14 0.09
C ALA A 36 12.61 19.76 0.48
N LYS A 37 12.01 18.78 -0.20
CA LYS A 37 10.68 18.26 0.16
C LYS A 37 10.70 17.47 1.46
N TYR A 38 11.76 16.70 1.70
CA TYR A 38 11.95 15.95 2.94
C TYR A 38 12.12 16.89 4.14
N ASP A 39 12.94 17.93 4.00
CA ASP A 39 13.16 18.93 5.05
C ASP A 39 11.86 19.66 5.42
N ARG A 40 11.06 20.06 4.41
CA ARG A 40 9.72 20.65 4.64
C ARG A 40 8.76 19.72 5.39
N LEU A 41 8.84 18.41 5.16
CA LEU A 41 8.02 17.43 5.86
C LEU A 41 8.48 17.22 7.31
N LEU A 42 9.78 17.28 7.56
CA LEU A 42 10.34 17.27 8.91
C LEU A 42 9.92 18.50 9.71
N ASP A 43 9.98 19.68 9.10
CA ASP A 43 9.60 20.94 9.75
C ASP A 43 8.10 20.98 10.08
N THR A 44 7.24 20.51 9.17
CA THR A 44 5.80 20.40 9.42
C THR A 44 5.44 19.35 10.47
N VAL A 45 6.22 18.28 10.63
CA VAL A 45 6.02 17.32 11.73
C VAL A 45 6.44 17.91 13.07
N ARG A 46 7.46 18.78 13.12
CA ARG A 46 7.87 19.50 14.33
C ARG A 46 6.88 20.60 14.73
N GLU A 47 6.28 21.33 13.79
CA GLU A 47 5.30 22.39 14.09
C GLU A 47 3.92 21.87 14.54
N ASN A 48 3.56 20.63 14.16
CA ASN A 48 2.25 20.05 14.50
C ASN A 48 2.18 19.36 15.87
N HIS A 49 3.22 19.50 16.72
CA HIS A 49 3.15 19.15 18.14
C HIS A 49 3.19 20.40 19.05
N PRO A 50 2.14 21.23 19.07
CA PRO A 50 1.76 21.90 20.30
C PRO A 50 0.99 20.90 21.16
N ASP A 51 1.58 20.59 22.29
CA ASP A 51 0.98 19.98 23.48
C ASP A 51 -0.52 20.32 23.62
N LYS A 52 -1.38 19.31 23.49
CA LYS A 52 -2.81 19.42 23.84
C LYS A 52 -3.39 18.04 24.11
N GLY A 53 -3.17 17.59 25.34
CA GLY A 53 -4.12 16.71 26.01
C GLY A 53 -5.50 17.35 25.99
N LYS A 54 -6.52 16.57 25.64
CA LYS A 54 -7.92 16.78 26.01
C LYS A 54 -8.70 15.50 25.71
N ASP A 55 -9.23 14.96 26.80
CA ASP A 55 -10.13 13.82 26.89
C ASP A 55 -11.31 13.94 25.90
N LEU A 56 -11.68 12.82 25.27
CA LEU A 56 -12.97 12.69 24.60
C LEU A 56 -13.84 11.64 25.31
N PRO A 57 -15.15 11.91 25.43
CA PRO A 57 -16.04 11.14 26.28
C PRO A 57 -16.47 9.82 25.64
N ASN A 58 -16.58 8.85 26.54
CA ASN A 58 -17.11 7.51 26.36
C ASN A 58 -18.61 7.56 26.01
N ILE A 59 -19.01 7.06 24.83
CA ILE A 59 -20.41 6.73 24.56
C ILE A 59 -20.48 5.29 24.03
N HIS A 60 -20.99 4.43 24.92
CA HIS A 60 -21.37 3.05 24.69
C HIS A 60 -22.37 2.91 23.54
N ARG A 61 -22.11 1.97 22.63
CA ARG A 61 -23.17 1.11 22.07
C ARG A 61 -22.57 -0.21 21.59
N SER A 62 -22.52 -1.17 22.50
CA SER A 62 -22.21 -2.58 22.24
C SER A 62 -23.53 -3.32 22.12
N ASN A 63 -23.87 -3.80 20.94
CA ASN A 63 -24.83 -4.87 20.72
C ASN A 63 -24.15 -5.88 19.78
N ASP A 64 -23.66 -6.99 20.33
CA ASP A 64 -24.28 -8.30 20.11
C ASP A 64 -23.37 -9.39 20.68
N ALA A 65 -23.79 -9.90 21.83
CA ALA A 65 -23.28 -11.14 22.38
C ALA A 65 -23.83 -12.31 21.55
N ARG A 66 -22.95 -13.06 20.90
CA ARG A 66 -23.19 -14.46 20.61
C ARG A 66 -22.20 -15.28 21.43
N ILE A 67 -22.69 -15.71 22.59
CA ILE A 67 -22.09 -16.77 23.39
C ILE A 67 -22.24 -18.05 22.56
N VAL A 68 -21.13 -18.52 21.99
CA VAL A 68 -20.98 -19.92 21.61
C VAL A 68 -19.85 -20.44 22.48
N ASN A 69 -20.25 -21.18 23.51
CA ASN A 69 -19.35 -21.99 24.31
C ASN A 69 -18.74 -23.04 23.38
N ASP A 70 -17.49 -22.84 23.00
CA ASP A 70 -16.66 -23.88 22.41
C ASP A 70 -15.44 -23.98 23.31
N THR A 71 -15.35 -25.12 23.99
CA THR A 71 -14.22 -25.67 24.75
C THR A 71 -12.93 -24.87 24.58
N GLU A 72 -12.47 -24.21 25.65
CA GLU A 72 -11.23 -23.41 25.69
C GLU A 72 -10.00 -24.26 25.37
N ILE A 73 -9.76 -24.50 24.09
CA ILE A 73 -8.43 -24.82 23.60
C ILE A 73 -7.70 -23.49 23.66
N SER A 74 -6.86 -23.30 24.69
CA SER A 74 -5.98 -22.14 24.78
C SER A 74 -5.17 -22.06 23.48
N ARG A 75 -5.54 -21.14 22.58
CA ARG A 75 -4.84 -20.93 21.29
C ARG A 75 -3.50 -20.21 21.46
N VAL A 76 -2.98 -20.21 22.68
CA VAL A 76 -1.76 -19.54 23.09
C VAL A 76 -1.00 -20.46 24.02
N THR A 77 0.24 -20.76 23.65
CA THR A 77 1.21 -21.47 24.48
C THR A 77 2.32 -20.48 24.85
N VAL A 78 2.48 -20.21 26.15
CA VAL A 78 3.57 -19.38 26.65
C VAL A 78 4.65 -20.31 27.20
N ILE A 79 5.87 -20.15 26.70
CA ILE A 79 7.04 -20.94 27.10
C ILE A 79 7.98 -20.00 27.84
N GLY A 80 8.50 -20.41 29.00
CA GLY A 80 9.40 -19.58 29.83
C GLY A 80 8.67 -18.69 30.84
N ASP A 81 9.40 -17.74 31.44
CA ASP A 81 8.95 -16.80 32.48
C ASP A 81 8.33 -15.52 31.90
N VAL A 82 7.73 -15.61 30.71
CA VAL A 82 7.12 -14.46 30.03
C VAL A 82 5.76 -14.14 30.67
N HIS A 83 5.64 -12.95 31.23
CA HIS A 83 4.38 -12.42 31.73
C HIS A 83 3.64 -11.64 30.63
N LEU A 84 2.50 -12.18 30.17
CA LEU A 84 1.56 -11.49 29.29
C LEU A 84 0.36 -11.01 30.09
N SER A 85 -0.16 -9.82 29.81
CA SER A 85 -1.42 -9.38 30.40
C SER A 85 -2.60 -10.21 29.91
N SER A 86 -3.71 -10.17 30.67
CA SER A 86 -4.98 -10.77 30.26
C SER A 86 -5.48 -10.24 28.89
N HIS A 87 -5.20 -8.98 28.57
CA HIS A 87 -5.54 -8.37 27.29
C HIS A 87 -4.67 -8.89 26.14
N ALA A 88 -3.38 -9.14 26.39
CA ALA A 88 -2.48 -9.74 25.40
C ALA A 88 -2.90 -11.19 25.08
N LEU A 89 -3.27 -11.96 26.11
CA LEU A 89 -3.78 -13.33 25.93
C LEU A 89 -5.12 -13.35 25.18
N SER A 90 -6.04 -12.44 25.49
CA SER A 90 -7.33 -12.35 24.78
C SER A 90 -7.17 -11.88 23.33
N PHE A 91 -6.16 -11.05 23.03
CA PHE A 91 -5.82 -10.71 21.66
C PHE A 91 -5.24 -11.92 20.90
N LEU A 92 -4.30 -12.65 21.50
CA LEU A 92 -3.68 -13.82 20.86
C LEU A 92 -4.67 -14.98 20.70
N SER A 93 -5.69 -15.10 21.56
CA SER A 93 -6.74 -16.12 21.41
C SER A 93 -7.63 -15.94 20.17
N LEU A 94 -7.61 -14.76 19.54
CA LEU A 94 -8.22 -14.54 18.22
C LEU A 94 -7.60 -15.45 17.15
N GLY A 95 -6.36 -15.90 17.36
CA GLY A 95 -5.63 -16.83 16.51
C GLY A 95 -4.91 -16.18 15.33
N PRO A 96 -3.96 -16.89 14.71
CA PRO A 96 -3.11 -16.33 13.64
C PRO A 96 -3.85 -16.04 12.34
N SER A 97 -5.01 -16.68 12.12
CA SER A 97 -5.88 -16.41 10.97
C SER A 97 -6.67 -15.11 11.12
N PHE A 98 -6.69 -14.50 12.30
CA PHE A 98 -7.37 -13.23 12.51
C PHE A 98 -6.55 -12.08 11.93
N ALA A 99 -7.13 -11.38 10.95
CA ALA A 99 -6.54 -10.18 10.39
C ALA A 99 -7.25 -8.93 10.97
N PRO A 100 -6.53 -8.04 11.68
CA PRO A 100 -7.07 -6.75 12.06
C PRO A 100 -7.51 -5.96 10.83
N SER A 101 -8.73 -5.42 10.86
CA SER A 101 -9.22 -4.56 9.78
C SER A 101 -8.38 -3.29 9.74
N GLN A 102 -7.72 -3.07 8.60
CA GLN A 102 -6.91 -1.88 8.39
C GLN A 102 -7.80 -0.69 8.11
N SER A 103 -7.49 0.46 8.70
CA SER A 103 -8.18 1.70 8.35
C SER A 103 -7.86 2.08 6.90
N ILE A 104 -8.86 2.57 6.18
CA ILE A 104 -8.64 3.08 4.83
C ILE A 104 -7.85 4.39 4.94
N ASN A 105 -6.53 4.28 4.77
CA ASN A 105 -5.63 5.42 4.77
C ASN A 105 -5.68 6.15 3.41
N ALA A 106 -5.28 7.43 3.40
CA ALA A 106 -5.07 8.23 2.20
C ALA A 106 -4.13 7.56 1.17
N LEU A 107 -3.15 6.76 1.63
CA LEU A 107 -2.32 5.95 0.74
C LEU A 107 -3.15 4.92 -0.04
N THR A 108 -4.04 4.20 0.65
CA THR A 108 -4.94 3.20 0.04
C THR A 108 -5.88 3.87 -0.95
N CYS A 109 -6.49 5.00 -0.58
CA CYS A 109 -7.32 5.79 -1.50
C CYS A 109 -6.56 6.19 -2.76
N ARG A 110 -5.31 6.68 -2.62
CA ARG A 110 -4.47 7.05 -3.77
C ARG A 110 -4.17 5.86 -4.67
N LYS A 111 -3.90 4.68 -4.11
CA LYS A 111 -3.70 3.44 -4.89
C LYS A 111 -4.96 3.09 -5.69
N VAL A 112 -6.13 3.14 -5.06
CA VAL A 112 -7.40 2.86 -5.76
C VAL A 112 -7.66 3.88 -6.87
N LEU A 113 -7.51 5.17 -6.58
CA LEU A 113 -7.68 6.24 -7.59
C LEU A 113 -6.71 6.09 -8.76
N GLY A 114 -5.44 5.79 -8.50
CA GLY A 114 -4.45 5.52 -9.54
C GLY A 114 -4.79 4.28 -10.37
N GLY A 115 -5.29 3.23 -9.73
CA GLY A 115 -5.79 2.02 -10.40
C GLY A 115 -7.00 2.30 -11.29
N LEU A 116 -7.96 3.11 -10.82
CA LEU A 116 -9.12 3.54 -11.61
C LEU A 116 -8.69 4.37 -12.82
N GLN A 117 -7.74 5.29 -12.66
CA GLN A 117 -7.18 6.06 -13.77
C GLN A 117 -6.56 5.14 -14.84
N ARG A 118 -5.77 4.15 -14.41
CA ARG A 118 -5.19 3.15 -15.32
C ARG A 118 -6.26 2.33 -16.03
N LEU A 119 -7.31 1.91 -15.31
CA LEU A 119 -8.43 1.15 -15.87
C LEU A 119 -9.17 1.97 -16.92
N ARG A 120 -9.47 3.24 -16.65
CA ARG A 120 -10.08 4.18 -17.61
C ARG A 120 -9.30 4.23 -18.91
N ASP A 121 -7.99 4.40 -18.81
CA ASP A 121 -7.10 4.53 -19.95
C ASP A 121 -7.05 3.22 -20.75
N MET A 122 -7.04 2.07 -20.07
CA MET A 122 -7.14 0.76 -20.72
C MET A 122 -8.48 0.57 -21.44
N LEU A 123 -9.59 0.98 -20.83
CA LEU A 123 -10.93 0.88 -21.42
C LEU A 123 -11.06 1.77 -22.65
N ARG A 124 -10.55 3.00 -22.61
CA ARG A 124 -10.50 3.91 -23.78
C ARG A 124 -9.72 3.28 -24.93
N ASN A 125 -8.52 2.74 -24.64
CA ASN A 125 -7.68 2.09 -25.65
C ASN A 125 -8.28 0.80 -26.21
N LYS A 126 -9.00 0.04 -25.38
CA LYS A 126 -9.71 -1.17 -25.82
C LYS A 126 -10.90 -0.81 -26.70
N ALA A 127 -11.76 0.10 -26.26
CA ALA A 127 -12.94 0.52 -26.99
C ALA A 127 -12.59 1.12 -28.36
N ARG A 128 -11.51 1.90 -28.47
CA ARG A 128 -11.00 2.42 -29.75
C ARG A 128 -10.56 1.32 -30.72
N ARG A 129 -9.93 0.26 -30.20
CA ARG A 129 -9.53 -0.89 -31.03
C ARG A 129 -10.73 -1.68 -31.52
N GLU A 130 -11.78 -1.75 -30.71
CA GLU A 130 -13.03 -2.45 -31.06
C GLU A 130 -13.94 -1.61 -31.99
N SER A 131 -13.91 -0.28 -31.85
CA SER A 131 -14.69 0.65 -32.68
C SER A 131 -14.00 1.05 -33.98
N ALA A 132 -12.71 0.76 -34.12
CA ALA A 132 -12.02 0.96 -35.38
C ALA A 132 -12.68 0.06 -36.43
N PRO A 133 -13.13 0.60 -37.58
CA PRO A 133 -13.66 -0.25 -38.64
C PRO A 133 -12.61 -1.31 -38.93
N GLN A 134 -13.05 -2.57 -38.99
CA GLN A 134 -12.27 -3.69 -39.50
C GLN A 134 -11.92 -3.35 -40.95
N SER A 135 -10.89 -2.52 -41.16
CA SER A 135 -10.36 -2.30 -42.48
C SER A 135 -9.71 -3.62 -42.85
N SER A 136 -10.40 -4.39 -43.68
CA SER A 136 -9.82 -5.42 -44.56
C SER A 136 -8.78 -4.84 -45.54
N VAL A 137 -8.30 -3.62 -45.31
CA VAL A 137 -7.23 -2.92 -46.01
C VAL A 137 -6.33 -2.26 -44.96
N ALA A 138 -5.49 -3.06 -44.29
CA ALA A 138 -4.29 -2.53 -43.68
C ALA A 138 -3.13 -3.28 -44.30
N ASP A 139 -2.63 -2.71 -45.39
CA ASP A 139 -1.30 -2.92 -45.91
C ASP A 139 -0.33 -3.30 -44.81
N THR A 140 0.32 -4.45 -44.99
CA THR A 140 1.76 -4.71 -44.99
C THR A 140 2.72 -3.59 -44.53
N ARG A 141 2.39 -2.80 -43.51
CA ARG A 141 3.33 -2.00 -42.74
C ARG A 141 3.54 -2.76 -41.45
N ARG A 142 4.64 -3.51 -41.42
CA ARG A 142 5.17 -4.15 -40.21
C ARG A 142 5.18 -3.12 -39.10
N LEU A 143 4.15 -3.13 -38.25
CA LEU A 143 4.09 -2.34 -37.04
C LEU A 143 5.25 -2.83 -36.20
N LEU A 144 6.29 -2.00 -36.07
CA LEU A 144 7.40 -2.30 -35.19
C LEU A 144 6.80 -2.60 -33.80
N PRO A 145 7.26 -3.67 -33.12
CA PRO A 145 6.77 -4.00 -31.80
C PRO A 145 6.89 -2.77 -30.90
N THR A 146 5.87 -2.55 -30.08
CA THR A 146 5.87 -1.39 -29.17
C THR A 146 7.13 -1.45 -28.34
N VAL A 147 7.94 -0.39 -28.44
CA VAL A 147 9.23 -0.28 -27.75
C VAL A 147 9.03 -0.64 -26.27
N PRO A 148 9.81 -1.57 -25.70
CA PRO A 148 9.58 -2.10 -24.35
C PRO A 148 9.93 -1.10 -23.24
N PHE A 149 10.30 0.14 -23.60
CA PHE A 149 10.64 1.16 -22.63
C PHE A 149 9.38 1.89 -22.15
N PRO A 150 9.28 2.16 -20.83
CA PRO A 150 8.27 3.07 -20.30
C PRO A 150 8.31 4.38 -21.10
N ARG A 151 7.16 4.84 -21.57
CA ARG A 151 7.09 6.15 -22.22
C ARG A 151 7.57 7.20 -21.22
N SER A 152 8.51 8.04 -21.64
CA SER A 152 9.08 9.12 -20.81
C SER A 152 8.03 10.10 -20.29
N PHE A 153 6.88 10.18 -20.98
CA PHE A 153 5.76 11.03 -20.60
C PHE A 153 4.44 10.27 -20.68
N TYR A 154 3.61 10.46 -19.65
CA TYR A 154 2.22 10.04 -19.68
C TYR A 154 1.48 10.82 -20.77
N LYS A 155 0.88 10.11 -21.72
CA LYS A 155 -0.03 10.68 -22.71
C LYS A 155 -1.43 10.21 -22.35
N GLU A 156 -2.26 11.13 -21.84
CA GLU A 156 -3.65 10.82 -21.52
C GLU A 156 -4.38 10.34 -22.79
N PRO A 157 -5.01 9.16 -22.77
CA PRO A 157 -5.84 8.73 -23.88
C PRO A 157 -7.03 9.67 -24.04
N GLU A 158 -7.26 10.08 -25.28
CA GLU A 158 -8.34 10.99 -25.62
C GLU A 158 -9.71 10.37 -25.22
N PRO A 159 -10.69 11.20 -24.80
CA PRO A 159 -11.98 10.73 -24.30
C PRO A 159 -12.68 9.77 -25.25
N PHE A 160 -13.49 8.86 -24.70
CA PHE A 160 -14.33 7.96 -25.48
C PHE A 160 -15.67 7.75 -24.77
N LEU A 161 -16.71 8.41 -25.28
CA LEU A 161 -17.97 8.61 -24.58
C LEU A 161 -18.60 7.29 -24.07
N ALA A 162 -18.65 6.25 -24.90
CA ALA A 162 -19.28 4.98 -24.53
C ALA A 162 -18.54 4.21 -23.41
N ALA A 163 -17.21 4.39 -23.30
CA ALA A 163 -16.42 3.82 -22.21
C ALA A 163 -16.48 4.72 -20.96
N ASP A 164 -16.41 6.04 -21.15
CA ASP A 164 -16.38 7.01 -20.07
C ASP A 164 -17.69 7.05 -19.25
N ILE A 165 -18.85 6.86 -19.89
CA ILE A 165 -20.14 6.77 -19.18
C ILE A 165 -20.16 5.57 -18.23
N LYS A 166 -19.80 4.38 -18.72
CA LYS A 166 -19.77 3.15 -17.91
C LYS A 166 -18.74 3.25 -16.80
N PHE A 167 -17.56 3.79 -17.12
CA PHE A 167 -16.50 4.03 -16.15
C PHE A 167 -16.92 5.01 -15.06
N ARG A 168 -17.68 6.06 -15.39
CA ARG A 168 -18.19 7.02 -14.40
C ARG A 168 -19.14 6.37 -13.40
N VAL A 169 -20.06 5.51 -13.87
CA VAL A 169 -20.98 4.77 -12.99
C VAL A 169 -20.19 3.85 -12.04
N LEU A 170 -19.21 3.11 -12.56
CA LEU A 170 -18.34 2.27 -11.74
C LEU A 170 -17.57 3.09 -10.70
N CYS A 171 -16.97 4.20 -11.12
CA CYS A 171 -16.22 5.07 -10.21
C CYS A 171 -17.08 5.66 -9.11
N ALA A 172 -18.31 6.08 -9.43
CA ALA A 172 -19.24 6.60 -8.43
C ALA A 172 -19.51 5.56 -7.34
N GLY A 173 -19.82 4.32 -7.73
CA GLY A 173 -20.06 3.23 -6.77
C GLY A 173 -18.82 2.90 -5.92
N ILE A 174 -17.63 2.83 -6.51
CA ILE A 174 -16.40 2.55 -5.76
C ILE A 174 -16.09 3.70 -4.78
N LEU A 175 -16.24 4.95 -5.21
CA LEU A 175 -15.99 6.12 -4.36
C LEU A 175 -17.01 6.24 -3.23
N GLU A 176 -18.26 5.87 -3.47
CA GLU A 176 -19.30 5.81 -2.43
C GLU A 176 -18.92 4.81 -1.33
N VAL A 177 -18.51 3.59 -1.73
CA VAL A 177 -18.05 2.55 -0.81
C VAL A 177 -16.83 3.03 -0.03
N LEU A 178 -15.83 3.59 -0.71
CA LEU A 178 -14.64 4.15 -0.04
C LEU A 178 -14.99 5.26 0.94
N ASN A 179 -15.92 6.16 0.58
CA ASN A 179 -16.36 7.23 1.46
C ASN A 179 -17.11 6.71 2.69
N ARG A 180 -17.91 5.65 2.55
CA ARG A 180 -18.58 4.99 3.68
C ARG A 180 -17.57 4.44 4.68
N PHE A 181 -16.57 3.72 4.20
CA PHE A 181 -15.51 3.14 5.04
C PHE A 181 -14.51 4.18 5.57
N LYS A 182 -14.35 5.31 4.88
CA LYS A 182 -13.54 6.44 5.37
C LYS A 182 -14.19 7.13 6.58
N ARG A 183 -15.52 7.23 6.61
CA ARG A 183 -16.27 7.91 7.70
C ARG A 183 -16.38 7.06 8.96
N PHE A 184 -16.54 5.75 8.80
CA PHE A 184 -16.72 4.82 9.91
C PHE A 184 -15.65 3.74 9.84
N HIS A 185 -14.52 3.96 10.51
CA HIS A 185 -13.56 2.88 10.74
C HIS A 185 -14.15 1.94 11.78
N GLN A 186 -14.70 0.81 11.33
CA GLN A 186 -15.06 -0.30 12.20
C GLN A 186 -13.85 -1.22 12.31
N SER A 187 -13.11 -1.08 13.41
CA SER A 187 -12.13 -2.09 13.77
C SER A 187 -12.89 -3.35 14.18
N ASN A 188 -12.44 -4.51 13.68
CA ASN A 188 -12.92 -5.81 14.17
C ASN A 188 -12.28 -6.20 15.52
N LEU A 189 -11.49 -5.30 16.12
CA LEU A 189 -10.90 -5.46 17.45
C LEU A 189 -11.69 -4.66 18.49
N SER A 190 -11.94 -5.28 19.65
CA SER A 190 -12.42 -4.58 20.84
C SER A 190 -11.33 -3.65 21.38
N ARG A 191 -11.70 -2.71 22.26
CA ARG A 191 -10.72 -1.82 22.93
C ARG A 191 -9.68 -2.62 23.72
N GLU A 192 -10.10 -3.72 24.34
CA GLU A 192 -9.23 -4.62 25.10
C GLU A 192 -8.24 -5.34 24.18
N HIS A 193 -8.71 -5.87 23.04
CA HIS A 193 -7.82 -6.49 22.06
C HIS A 193 -6.83 -5.49 21.45
N TRP A 194 -7.22 -4.23 21.27
CA TRP A 194 -6.31 -3.16 20.84
C TRP A 194 -5.20 -2.90 21.85
N GLN A 195 -5.53 -2.90 23.14
CA GLN A 195 -4.56 -2.72 24.20
C GLN A 195 -3.60 -3.92 24.26
N GLY A 196 -4.12 -5.15 24.16
CA GLY A 196 -3.32 -6.36 24.08
C GLY A 196 -2.40 -6.40 22.85
N PHE A 197 -2.90 -5.98 21.68
CA PHE A 197 -2.09 -5.87 20.46
C PHE A 197 -0.94 -4.89 20.63
N LYS A 198 -1.19 -3.72 21.24
CA LYS A 198 -0.15 -2.71 21.50
C LYS A 198 0.92 -3.25 22.44
N GLU A 199 0.51 -3.95 23.49
CA GLU A 199 1.42 -4.59 24.44
C GLU A 199 2.30 -5.65 23.77
N VAL A 200 1.70 -6.60 23.05
CA VAL A 200 2.45 -7.64 22.32
C VAL A 200 3.44 -7.01 21.34
N ARG A 201 3.02 -5.98 20.61
CA ARG A 201 3.91 -5.25 19.70
C ARG A 201 5.08 -4.59 20.41
N ASN A 202 4.86 -4.00 21.58
CA ASN A 202 5.92 -3.39 22.38
C ASN A 202 6.89 -4.46 22.89
N LEU A 203 6.38 -5.57 23.44
CA LEU A 203 7.22 -6.68 23.92
C LEU A 203 8.09 -7.28 22.80
N ILE A 204 7.59 -7.34 21.56
CA ILE A 204 8.38 -7.76 20.40
C ILE A 204 9.41 -6.69 20.02
N ALA A 205 9.04 -5.41 20.03
CA ALA A 205 9.96 -4.31 19.69
C ALA A 205 11.10 -4.15 20.71
N ASP A 206 10.81 -4.42 21.98
CA ASP A 206 11.77 -4.41 23.09
C ASP A 206 12.62 -5.69 23.12
N ASN A 207 12.44 -6.61 22.17
CA ASN A 207 13.08 -7.93 22.11
C ASN A 207 12.86 -8.77 23.39
N SER A 208 11.77 -8.53 24.12
CA SER A 208 11.41 -9.31 25.30
C SER A 208 10.82 -10.67 24.91
N ILE A 209 10.04 -10.71 23.83
CA ILE A 209 9.35 -11.91 23.36
C ILE A 209 9.51 -12.13 21.86
N ARG A 210 9.49 -13.40 21.46
CA ARG A 210 9.34 -13.89 20.08
C ARG A 210 7.98 -14.57 19.94
N LEU A 211 7.23 -14.20 18.92
CA LEU A 211 5.94 -14.81 18.60
C LEU A 211 6.10 -15.77 17.41
N SER A 212 5.68 -17.02 17.56
CA SER A 212 5.69 -18.04 16.53
C SER A 212 4.32 -18.71 16.42
N VAL A 213 4.10 -19.48 15.36
CA VAL A 213 2.88 -20.27 15.17
C VAL A 213 3.25 -21.75 15.19
N SER A 214 2.55 -22.53 16.01
CA SER A 214 2.71 -23.97 16.13
C SER A 214 2.33 -24.68 14.83
N ASP A 215 3.16 -25.63 14.40
CA ASP A 215 2.94 -26.47 13.22
C ASP A 215 1.83 -27.52 13.44
N LYS A 216 1.61 -27.93 14.70
CA LYS A 216 0.65 -28.98 15.08
C LYS A 216 -0.77 -28.45 15.29
N GLY A 217 -0.91 -27.23 15.79
CA GLY A 217 -2.20 -26.69 16.25
C GLY A 217 -2.57 -25.32 15.66
N GLY A 218 -1.65 -24.65 14.97
CA GLY A 218 -1.88 -23.27 14.53
C GLY A 218 -2.09 -22.29 15.69
N GLU A 219 -1.66 -22.66 16.90
CA GLU A 219 -1.69 -21.79 18.07
C GLU A 219 -0.49 -20.84 18.10
N PHE A 220 -0.64 -19.71 18.77
CA PHE A 220 0.51 -18.83 19.01
C PHE A 220 1.42 -19.43 20.07
N VAL A 221 2.72 -19.45 19.78
CA VAL A 221 3.77 -19.82 20.73
C VAL A 221 4.54 -18.56 21.07
N VAL A 222 4.52 -18.18 22.34
CA VAL A 222 5.26 -17.02 22.87
C VAL A 222 6.48 -17.54 23.62
N LEU A 223 7.65 -17.07 23.21
CA LEU A 223 8.96 -17.45 23.76
C LEU A 223 9.70 -16.20 24.23
N PRO A 224 10.46 -16.23 25.34
CA PRO A 224 11.41 -15.17 25.63
C PRO A 224 12.53 -15.22 24.60
N GLN A 225 13.04 -14.05 24.23
CA GLN A 225 14.12 -13.94 23.25
C GLN A 225 15.46 -14.54 23.75
N THR A 226 15.59 -14.76 25.06
CA THR A 226 16.80 -15.27 25.73
C THR A 226 16.98 -16.78 25.67
N LEU A 227 16.00 -17.55 25.18
CA LEU A 227 16.02 -19.03 25.11
C LEU A 227 16.64 -19.59 23.81
N ASP A 228 17.63 -18.91 23.22
CA ASP A 228 18.49 -19.48 22.17
C ASP A 228 19.75 -20.12 22.77
#